data_AF-A0A1G7N228-F1
#
_entry.id   AF-A0A1G7N228-F1
#
_cell.length_a   1.000
_cell.length_b   1.000
_cell.length_c   1.000
_cell.angle_alpha   90.00
_cell.angle_beta   90.00
_cell.angle_gamma   90.00
#
_symmetry.space_group_name_H-M   'P 1'
#
loop_
_entity.id
_entity.type
_entity.pdbx_description
1 polymer ?
#
loop_
_entity_poly.entity_id
_entity_poly.type
_entity_poly.pdbx_seq_one_letter_code
_entity_poly.pdbx_strand_id
1 'polypeptide(L)'
;MQQDIEAADCKALAAILNRDLVRPWIDLEFGPQVAYPRIVIKRQEPEDLKAFSDAIGPMIDRGLRVATSDVLDKFGLPEAAQGAEILRPQGQSASSAQSQAPREGAMPPESAVKYPLNTHPAPARGVAALQTEAPSAGRSEPFAPAVDRLAKEAAPEIEAMLAQIEVMLQAAGSLEEAREMLLSAWPDLASDGLAGVMAEAFLAAHAGGRALIEEDGQRADG
;
A
#
# COMPACT_ATOMS: atom_id res chain seq x y z
N MET A 1 -7.46 12.74 -10.54
CA MET A 1 -8.35 11.58 -10.29
C MET A 1 -7.64 10.42 -9.62
N GLN A 2 -6.64 9.76 -10.23
CA GLN A 2 -5.95 8.63 -9.56
C GLN A 2 -5.21 9.06 -8.28
N GLN A 3 -4.55 10.22 -8.30
CA GLN A 3 -3.82 10.75 -7.14
C GLN A 3 -4.74 11.10 -5.96
N ASP A 4 -5.96 11.57 -6.24
CA ASP A 4 -6.94 11.95 -5.21
C ASP A 4 -7.47 10.71 -4.47
N ILE A 5 -7.67 9.61 -5.22
CA ILE A 5 -8.09 8.31 -4.66
C ILE A 5 -6.96 7.73 -3.81
N GLU A 6 -5.74 7.70 -4.32
CA GLU A 6 -4.57 7.20 -3.58
C GLU A 6 -4.36 7.98 -2.27
N ALA A 7 -4.54 9.31 -2.29
CA ALA A 7 -4.45 10.15 -1.10
C ALA A 7 -5.59 9.86 -0.10
N ALA A 8 -6.81 9.65 -0.59
CA ALA A 8 -7.96 9.28 0.24
C ALA A 8 -7.74 7.92 0.91
N ASP A 9 -7.26 6.93 0.16
CA ASP A 9 -6.97 5.58 0.67
C ASP A 9 -5.85 5.61 1.71
N CYS A 10 -4.75 6.32 1.45
CA CYS A 10 -3.67 6.51 2.42
C CYS A 10 -4.17 7.14 3.73
N LYS A 11 -5.06 8.14 3.63
CA LYS A 11 -5.66 8.80 4.80
C LYS A 11 -6.58 7.86 5.57
N ALA A 12 -7.37 7.05 4.88
CA ALA A 12 -8.23 6.05 5.50
C ALA A 12 -7.42 4.98 6.25
N LEU A 13 -6.37 4.45 5.62
CA LEU A 13 -5.46 3.49 6.24
C LEU A 13 -4.74 4.07 7.46
N ALA A 14 -4.23 5.30 7.34
CA ALA A 14 -3.59 5.98 8.48
C ALA A 14 -4.57 6.17 9.64
N ALA A 15 -5.85 6.47 9.38
CA ALA A 15 -6.86 6.60 10.44
C ALA A 15 -7.11 5.27 11.16
N ILE A 16 -7.22 4.17 10.40
CA ILE A 16 -7.41 2.81 10.95
C ILE A 16 -6.21 2.41 11.81
N LEU A 17 -4.98 2.52 11.29
CA LEU A 17 -3.77 2.15 12.02
C LEU A 17 -3.61 2.95 13.32
N ASN A 18 -3.88 4.25 13.29
CA ASN A 18 -3.80 5.08 14.49
C ASN A 18 -4.84 4.72 15.56
N ARG A 19 -6.02 4.23 15.15
CA ARG A 19 -7.09 3.83 16.06
C ARG A 19 -6.85 2.43 16.62
N ASP A 20 -6.54 1.47 15.74
CA ASP A 20 -6.61 0.04 16.03
C ASP A 20 -5.25 -0.59 16.38
N LEU A 21 -4.15 0.00 15.92
CA LEU A 21 -2.80 -0.50 16.22
C LEU A 21 -2.10 0.39 17.25
N VAL A 22 -2.01 1.69 16.98
CA VAL A 22 -1.16 2.58 17.76
C VAL A 22 -1.64 2.76 19.19
N ARG A 23 -2.94 3.03 19.40
CA ARG A 23 -3.48 3.21 20.76
C ARG A 23 -3.37 1.93 21.59
N PRO A 24 -3.88 0.76 21.15
CA PRO A 24 -3.80 -0.45 21.96
C PRO A 24 -2.36 -0.88 22.26
N TRP A 25 -1.44 -0.72 21.30
CA TRP A 25 -0.03 -1.04 21.51
C TRP A 25 0.59 -0.11 22.57
N ILE A 26 0.45 1.21 22.41
CA ILE A 26 1.02 2.16 23.38
C ILE A 26 0.43 1.96 24.77
N ASP A 27 -0.87 1.70 24.86
CA ASP A 27 -1.54 1.44 26.14
C ASP A 27 -1.03 0.17 26.82
N LEU A 28 -0.70 -0.88 26.05
CA LEU A 28 -0.17 -2.14 26.57
C LEU A 28 1.28 -2.01 27.06
N GLU A 29 2.13 -1.32 26.29
CA GLU A 29 3.58 -1.26 26.55
C GLU A 29 3.99 -0.13 27.50
N PHE A 30 3.35 1.03 27.38
CA PHE A 30 3.75 2.25 28.10
C PHE A 30 2.64 2.82 28.98
N GLY A 31 1.44 2.26 28.91
CA GLY A 31 0.26 2.78 29.58
C GLY A 31 -0.35 4.01 28.90
N PRO A 32 -1.47 4.53 29.45
CA PRO A 32 -2.19 5.66 28.87
C PRO A 32 -1.33 6.93 28.78
N GLN A 33 -1.27 7.52 27.58
CA GLN A 33 -0.51 8.76 27.34
C GLN A 33 -1.45 9.95 27.08
N VAL A 34 -0.98 11.16 27.41
CA VAL A 34 -1.69 12.42 27.07
C VAL A 34 -1.65 12.67 25.56
N ALA A 35 -0.58 12.26 24.88
CA ALA A 35 -0.41 12.37 23.43
C ALA A 35 0.14 11.06 22.87
N TYR A 36 -0.55 10.51 21.86
CA TYR A 36 -0.13 9.27 21.19
C TYR A 36 0.65 9.60 19.91
N PRO A 37 1.65 8.80 19.54
CA PRO A 37 2.30 8.91 18.24
C PRO A 37 1.27 8.73 17.11
N ARG A 38 1.52 9.34 15.95
CA ARG A 38 0.62 9.27 14.80
C ARG A 38 1.36 8.80 13.56
N ILE A 39 0.87 7.72 12.97
CA ILE A 39 1.31 7.24 11.66
C ILE A 39 0.62 8.11 10.59
N VAL A 40 1.42 8.71 9.73
CA VAL A 40 0.94 9.49 8.58
C VAL A 40 1.50 8.86 7.32
N ILE A 41 0.62 8.30 6.50
CA ILE A 41 0.97 7.73 5.20
C ILE A 41 0.68 8.80 4.16
N LYS A 42 1.73 9.28 3.50
CA LYS A 42 1.63 10.23 2.38
C LYS A 42 2.51 9.75 1.24
N ARG A 43 2.05 9.90 0.00
CA ARG A 43 2.95 9.83 -1.15
C ARG A 43 3.95 10.99 -1.02
N GLN A 44 5.23 10.70 -1.10
CA GLN A 44 6.22 11.74 -1.35
C GLN A 44 6.08 12.13 -2.82
N GLU A 45 5.64 13.35 -3.09
CA GLU A 45 5.74 13.90 -4.43
C GLU A 45 7.22 13.94 -4.79
N PRO A 46 7.63 13.45 -5.98
CA PRO A 46 9.00 13.62 -6.43
C PRO A 46 9.22 15.11 -6.69
N GLU A 47 9.63 15.84 -5.65
CA GLU A 47 10.10 17.21 -5.78
C GLU A 47 11.36 17.18 -6.67
N ASP A 48 11.36 17.97 -7.74
CA ASP A 48 12.55 18.13 -8.58
C ASP A 48 13.57 18.98 -7.81
N LEU A 49 14.39 18.30 -7.01
CA LEU A 49 15.44 18.90 -6.19
C LEU A 49 16.47 19.68 -7.04
N LYS A 50 16.61 19.35 -8.32
CA LYS A 50 17.48 20.08 -9.24
C LYS A 50 16.86 21.41 -9.62
N ALA A 51 15.59 21.42 -10.02
CA ALA A 51 14.85 22.66 -10.30
C ALA A 51 14.80 23.58 -9.07
N PHE A 52 14.66 23.02 -7.87
CA PHE A 52 14.73 23.77 -6.61
C PHE A 52 16.11 24.40 -6.38
N SER A 53 17.20 23.63 -6.56
CA SER A 53 18.57 24.12 -6.42
C SER A 53 18.90 25.24 -7.41
N ASP A 54 18.45 25.09 -8.65
CA ASP A 54 18.69 26.07 -9.72
C ASP A 54 17.91 27.38 -9.50
N ALA A 55 16.72 27.31 -8.88
CA ALA A 55 15.88 28.47 -8.62
C ALA A 55 16.29 29.23 -7.33
N ILE A 56 16.75 28.53 -6.29
CA ILE A 56 16.97 29.15 -4.97
C ILE A 56 18.26 29.99 -4.92
N GLY A 57 19.31 29.59 -5.65
CA GLY A 57 20.59 30.31 -5.69
C GLY A 57 20.42 31.80 -6.05
N PRO A 58 19.81 32.13 -7.20
CA PRO A 58 19.57 33.51 -7.61
C PRO A 58 18.66 34.31 -6.66
N MET A 59 17.77 33.64 -5.92
CA MET A 59 16.88 34.29 -4.96
C MET A 59 17.63 34.66 -3.68
N ILE A 60 18.52 33.79 -3.19
CA ILE A 60 19.38 34.08 -2.04
C ILE A 60 20.33 35.23 -2.38
N ASP A 61 20.92 35.23 -3.58
CA ASP A 61 21.80 36.31 -4.06
C ASP A 61 21.07 37.66 -4.16
N ARG A 62 19.76 37.63 -4.44
CA ARG A 62 18.87 38.80 -4.46
C ARG A 62 18.35 39.21 -3.08
N GLY A 63 18.78 38.54 -2.02
CA GLY A 63 18.50 38.89 -0.63
C GLY A 63 17.41 38.07 0.06
N LEU A 64 16.96 36.95 -0.53
CA LEU A 64 16.08 36.01 0.16
C LEU A 64 16.82 35.37 1.34
N ARG A 65 16.28 35.55 2.55
CA ARG A 65 16.80 34.92 3.77
C ARG A 65 16.12 33.56 3.94
N VAL A 66 16.90 32.49 3.79
CA VAL A 66 16.43 31.11 3.98
C VAL A 66 17.23 30.49 5.10
N ALA A 67 16.58 29.81 6.03
CA ALA A 67 17.28 29.07 7.08
C ALA A 67 17.94 27.82 6.49
N THR A 68 19.14 27.50 6.95
CA THR A 68 19.86 26.30 6.51
C THR A 68 19.09 25.02 6.86
N SER A 69 18.37 25.01 7.99
CA SER A 69 17.47 23.93 8.41
C SER A 69 16.42 23.63 7.34
N ASP A 70 15.77 24.67 6.79
CA ASP A 70 14.67 24.51 5.85
C ASP A 70 15.14 23.91 4.52
N VAL A 71 16.36 24.25 4.10
CA VAL A 71 17.00 23.67 2.91
C VAL A 71 17.37 22.21 3.19
N LEU A 72 18.02 21.92 4.31
CA LEU A 72 18.42 20.56 4.69
C LEU A 72 17.21 19.62 4.83
N ASP A 73 16.12 20.09 5.45
CA ASP A 73 14.85 19.37 5.57
C ASP A 73 14.24 19.06 4.21
N LYS A 74 14.36 20.00 3.25
CA LYS A 74 13.93 19.78 1.86
C LYS A 74 14.73 18.70 1.13
N PHE A 75 16.02 18.56 1.45
CA PHE A 75 16.86 17.48 0.92
C PHE A 75 16.81 16.20 1.78
N GLY A 76 16.07 16.19 2.90
CA GLY A 76 16.02 15.06 3.84
C GLY A 76 17.37 14.78 4.52
N LEU A 77 18.23 15.79 4.63
CA LEU A 77 19.56 15.69 5.22
C LEU A 77 19.51 16.19 6.68
N PRO A 78 20.03 15.43 7.65
CA PRO A 78 20.15 15.92 9.02
C PRO A 78 21.21 17.02 9.11
N GLU A 79 21.05 17.94 10.05
CA GLU A 79 22.07 18.94 10.36
C GLU A 79 23.36 18.26 10.85
N ALA A 80 24.50 18.71 10.32
CA ALA A 80 25.79 18.16 10.70
C ALA A 80 26.09 18.47 12.18
N ALA A 81 26.45 17.45 12.95
CA ALA A 81 26.86 17.62 14.34
C ALA A 81 28.11 18.53 14.44
N GLN A 82 28.25 19.24 15.56
CA GLN A 82 29.45 20.06 15.82
C GLN A 82 30.71 19.19 15.79
N GLY A 83 31.53 19.36 14.75
CA GLY A 83 32.76 18.60 14.52
C GLY A 83 32.64 17.42 13.54
N ALA A 84 31.49 17.22 12.89
CA ALA A 84 31.36 16.23 11.82
C ALA A 84 32.28 16.56 10.64
N GLU A 85 32.84 15.53 9.99
CA GLU A 85 33.67 15.70 8.80
C GLU A 85 32.81 16.21 7.63
N ILE A 86 33.02 17.47 7.25
CA ILE A 86 32.28 18.11 6.15
C ILE A 86 32.96 17.74 4.83
N LEU A 87 32.24 17.03 3.97
CA LEU A 87 32.65 16.79 2.59
C LEU A 87 32.71 18.14 1.86
N ARG A 88 33.93 18.59 1.56
CA ARG A 88 34.16 19.78 0.72
C ARG A 88 34.32 19.33 -0.73
N PRO A 89 33.76 20.05 -1.71
CA PRO A 89 34.06 19.78 -3.11
C PRO A 89 35.58 19.87 -3.33
N GLN A 90 36.18 18.80 -3.85
CA GLN A 90 37.57 18.80 -4.28
C GLN A 90 37.70 19.74 -5.49
N GLY A 91 37.91 21.04 -5.22
CA GLY A 91 38.00 22.05 -6.27
C GLY A 91 38.09 23.49 -5.78
N GLN A 92 37.82 23.80 -4.51
CA GLN A 92 37.93 25.16 -4.01
C GLN A 92 38.87 25.25 -2.79
N SER A 93 40.17 25.14 -3.05
CA SER A 93 41.18 25.80 -2.22
C SER A 93 41.52 27.12 -2.89
N ALA A 94 41.23 28.24 -2.22
CA ALA A 94 41.76 29.54 -2.61
C ALA A 94 43.18 29.71 -2.03
N SER A 95 44.19 29.89 -2.88
CA SER A 95 45.10 31.06 -2.85
C SER A 95 46.27 30.92 -3.83
N SER A 96 46.47 31.97 -4.65
CA SER A 96 47.72 32.53 -5.20
C SER A 96 48.85 31.62 -5.71
N ALA A 97 49.20 31.82 -7.00
CA ALA A 97 50.55 32.07 -7.56
C ALA A 97 50.96 31.19 -8.78
N GLN A 98 51.26 31.90 -9.87
CA GLN A 98 52.30 31.67 -10.89
C GLN A 98 52.17 30.52 -11.92
N SER A 99 51.99 30.96 -13.18
CA SER A 99 52.60 30.54 -14.45
C SER A 99 53.25 29.14 -14.57
N GLN A 100 52.73 28.31 -15.50
CA GLN A 100 53.45 27.82 -16.70
C GLN A 100 52.55 26.89 -17.56
N ALA A 101 52.81 26.89 -18.87
CA ALA A 101 52.02 26.28 -19.93
C ALA A 101 52.40 24.79 -20.20
N PRO A 102 51.92 24.15 -21.29
CA PRO A 102 50.97 23.05 -21.29
C PRO A 102 51.63 21.68 -21.50
N ARG A 103 50.98 20.60 -21.04
CA ARG A 103 51.30 19.24 -21.50
C ARG A 103 50.03 18.51 -21.92
N GLU A 104 49.97 18.28 -23.23
CA GLU A 104 49.12 17.29 -23.87
C GLU A 104 49.32 15.91 -23.22
N GLY A 105 48.20 15.25 -22.96
CA GLY A 105 48.12 13.87 -22.52
C GLY A 105 46.71 13.38 -22.80
N ALA A 106 46.50 12.90 -24.03
CA ALA A 106 45.24 12.34 -24.49
C ALA A 106 44.96 10.95 -23.88
N MET A 107 43.66 10.63 -23.87
CA MET A 107 42.95 9.33 -23.81
C MET A 107 42.15 9.07 -22.52
N PRO A 108 41.04 8.29 -22.58
CA PRO A 108 39.94 8.22 -23.56
C PRO A 108 38.55 8.28 -22.85
N PRO A 109 37.41 8.45 -23.55
CA PRO A 109 36.08 8.37 -22.92
C PRO A 109 35.63 6.91 -22.79
N GLU A 110 35.62 6.36 -21.57
CA GLU A 110 35.07 5.03 -21.33
C GLU A 110 33.55 5.07 -21.07
N SER A 111 32.85 4.37 -21.96
CA SER A 111 31.61 3.61 -21.73
C SER A 111 30.31 4.37 -21.41
N ALA A 112 29.65 4.78 -22.50
CA ALA A 112 28.20 4.89 -22.56
C ALA A 112 27.57 3.48 -22.56
N VAL A 113 27.03 3.04 -21.42
CA VAL A 113 26.18 1.84 -21.36
C VAL A 113 24.76 2.25 -21.77
N LYS A 114 24.40 1.89 -23.00
CA LYS A 114 23.07 2.07 -23.58
C LYS A 114 22.20 0.86 -23.21
N TYR A 115 21.34 0.99 -22.20
CA TYR A 115 20.33 -0.03 -21.89
C TYR A 115 19.12 0.09 -22.83
N PRO A 116 18.72 -0.96 -23.58
CA PRO A 116 17.48 -0.97 -24.34
C PRO A 116 16.37 -1.64 -23.51
N LEU A 117 15.75 -0.90 -22.59
CA LEU A 117 14.57 -1.39 -21.84
C LEU A 117 13.23 -1.04 -22.52
N ASN A 118 13.25 -0.42 -23.71
CA ASN A 118 12.05 0.00 -24.44
C ASN A 118 11.73 -0.87 -25.67
N THR A 119 11.86 -2.19 -25.56
CA THR A 119 11.50 -3.12 -26.65
C THR A 119 10.54 -4.22 -26.20
N HIS A 120 9.36 -3.83 -25.71
CA HIS A 120 8.21 -4.71 -25.69
C HIS A 120 7.12 -4.18 -26.62
N PRO A 121 6.65 -4.96 -27.61
CA PRO A 121 5.50 -4.58 -28.41
C PRO A 121 4.27 -4.52 -27.51
N ALA A 122 3.53 -3.42 -27.58
CA ALA A 122 2.27 -3.25 -26.88
C ALA A 122 1.27 -4.34 -27.31
N PRO A 123 0.55 -5.02 -26.39
CA PRO A 123 -0.51 -5.93 -26.79
C PRO A 123 -1.63 -5.15 -27.48
N ALA A 124 -2.11 -5.67 -28.61
CA ALA A 124 -3.17 -5.09 -29.40
C ALA A 124 -4.43 -4.89 -28.54
N ARG A 125 -4.83 -3.63 -28.39
CA ARG A 125 -6.06 -3.21 -27.71
C ARG A 125 -7.23 -3.61 -28.60
N GLY A 126 -7.93 -4.69 -28.25
CA GLY A 126 -9.22 -5.00 -28.84
C GLY A 126 -10.20 -3.88 -28.52
N VAL A 127 -10.79 -3.28 -29.56
CA VAL A 127 -11.95 -2.38 -29.42
C VAL A 127 -13.15 -3.21 -29.02
N ALA A 128 -13.35 -3.37 -27.71
CA ALA A 128 -14.64 -3.78 -27.15
C ALA A 128 -15.60 -2.59 -27.28
N ALA A 129 -16.83 -2.86 -27.73
CA ALA A 129 -17.87 -1.86 -27.90
C ALA A 129 -18.11 -1.10 -26.58
N LEU A 130 -18.21 0.23 -26.66
CA LEU A 130 -18.69 1.09 -25.59
C LEU A 130 -20.16 0.75 -25.30
N GLN A 131 -20.40 -0.26 -24.48
CA GLN A 131 -21.62 -0.34 -23.71
C GLN A 131 -21.48 0.70 -22.60
N THR A 132 -22.41 1.65 -22.58
CA THR A 132 -22.56 2.68 -21.56
C THR A 132 -22.92 2.01 -20.23
N GLU A 133 -21.95 1.45 -19.53
CA GLU A 133 -22.13 1.08 -18.13
C GLU A 133 -22.16 2.38 -17.33
N ALA A 134 -23.36 2.85 -17.04
CA ALA A 134 -23.56 3.77 -15.93
C ALA A 134 -22.93 3.13 -14.68
N PRO A 135 -22.24 3.89 -13.83
CA PRO A 135 -21.72 3.35 -12.58
C PRO A 135 -22.89 2.70 -11.84
N SER A 136 -22.79 1.39 -11.58
CA SER A 136 -23.73 0.71 -10.71
C SER A 136 -23.81 1.50 -9.42
N ALA A 137 -24.96 2.15 -9.20
CA ALA A 137 -25.26 2.74 -7.91
C ALA A 137 -25.32 1.56 -6.95
N GLY A 138 -24.22 1.31 -6.24
CA GLY A 138 -24.10 0.19 -5.33
C GLY A 138 -25.26 0.23 -4.35
N ARG A 139 -26.30 -0.58 -4.60
CA ARG A 139 -27.38 -0.75 -3.66
C ARG A 139 -26.80 -1.52 -2.48
N SER A 140 -26.56 -0.82 -1.38
CA SER A 140 -26.30 -1.41 -0.06
C SER A 140 -27.60 -1.94 0.57
N GLU A 141 -28.52 -2.45 -0.24
CA GLU A 141 -29.72 -3.12 0.24
C GLU A 141 -29.27 -4.33 1.09
N PRO A 142 -29.80 -4.51 2.29
CA PRO A 142 -29.42 -5.62 3.14
C PRO A 142 -29.73 -6.95 2.45
N PHE A 143 -28.70 -7.74 2.15
CA PHE A 143 -28.84 -9.15 1.73
C PHE A 143 -29.30 -10.07 2.88
N ALA A 144 -30.04 -9.53 3.85
CA ALA A 144 -30.51 -10.23 5.05
C ALA A 144 -31.09 -11.63 4.76
N PRO A 145 -32.01 -11.83 3.79
CA PRO A 145 -32.57 -13.16 3.55
C PRO A 145 -31.57 -14.15 2.93
N ALA A 146 -30.58 -13.67 2.16
CA ALA A 146 -29.56 -14.53 1.58
C ALA A 146 -28.50 -14.94 2.61
N VAL A 147 -28.13 -14.00 3.49
CA VAL A 147 -27.23 -14.27 4.63
C VAL A 147 -27.88 -15.24 5.62
N ASP A 148 -29.17 -15.08 5.93
CA ASP A 148 -29.91 -15.99 6.81
C ASP A 148 -30.01 -17.40 6.26
N ARG A 149 -30.14 -17.55 4.94
CA ARG A 149 -30.14 -18.86 4.28
C ARG A 149 -28.76 -19.51 4.34
N LEU A 150 -27.72 -18.76 3.96
CA LEU A 150 -26.33 -19.24 4.02
C LEU A 150 -25.95 -19.68 5.44
N ALA A 151 -26.34 -18.91 6.45
CA ALA A 151 -26.08 -19.26 7.85
C ALA A 151 -26.74 -20.59 8.25
N LYS A 152 -27.97 -20.85 7.79
CA LYS A 152 -28.68 -22.12 8.05
C LYS A 152 -28.07 -23.31 7.31
N GLU A 153 -27.64 -23.11 6.07
CA GLU A 153 -27.07 -24.16 5.23
C GLU A 153 -25.62 -24.50 5.63
N ALA A 154 -24.84 -23.52 6.09
CA ALA A 154 -23.47 -23.73 6.58
C ALA A 154 -23.41 -24.26 8.01
N ALA A 155 -24.47 -24.08 8.82
CA ALA A 155 -24.51 -24.51 10.22
C ALA A 155 -24.10 -25.99 10.44
N PRO A 156 -24.67 -26.99 9.73
CA PRO A 156 -24.28 -28.39 9.96
C PRO A 156 -22.82 -28.69 9.64
N GLU A 157 -22.25 -28.02 8.63
CA GLU A 157 -20.84 -28.21 8.23
C GLU A 157 -19.89 -27.61 9.27
N ILE A 158 -20.23 -26.43 9.79
CA ILE A 158 -19.48 -25.79 10.89
C ILE A 158 -19.60 -26.62 12.16
N GLU A 159 -20.78 -27.17 12.46
CA GLU A 159 -21.00 -28.04 13.63
C GLU A 159 -20.17 -29.33 13.53
N ALA A 160 -20.08 -29.95 12.35
CA ALA A 160 -19.22 -31.11 12.13
C ALA A 160 -17.73 -30.77 12.32
N MET A 161 -17.28 -29.63 11.81
CA MET A 161 -15.92 -29.14 12.01
C MET A 161 -15.61 -28.90 13.50
N LEU A 162 -16.53 -28.26 14.23
CA LEU A 162 -16.38 -28.02 15.67
C LEU A 162 -16.36 -29.32 16.47
N ALA A 163 -17.21 -30.30 16.13
CA ALA A 163 -17.22 -31.60 16.78
C ALA A 163 -15.87 -32.34 16.60
N GLN A 164 -15.27 -32.26 15.40
CA GLN A 164 -13.94 -32.83 15.15
C GLN A 164 -12.85 -32.14 15.99
N ILE A 165 -12.89 -30.81 16.07
CA ILE A 165 -11.95 -30.03 16.90
C ILE A 165 -12.12 -30.35 18.39
N GLU A 166 -13.35 -30.53 18.86
CA GLU A 166 -13.63 -30.90 20.25
C GLU A 166 -13.02 -32.26 20.58
N VAL A 167 -13.14 -33.25 19.70
CA VAL A 167 -12.50 -34.57 19.87
C VAL A 167 -10.97 -34.43 19.96
N MET A 168 -10.35 -33.59 19.12
CA MET A 168 -8.91 -33.33 19.19
C MET A 168 -8.51 -32.68 20.51
N LEU A 169 -9.31 -31.72 20.98
CA LEU A 169 -9.05 -31.01 22.23
C LEU A 169 -9.22 -31.92 23.45
N GLN A 170 -10.18 -32.85 23.43
CA GLN A 170 -10.37 -33.84 24.48
C GLN A 170 -9.26 -34.90 24.50
N ALA A 171 -8.69 -35.23 23.34
CA ALA A 171 -7.59 -36.19 23.23
C ALA A 171 -6.23 -35.59 23.64
N ALA A 172 -6.05 -34.27 23.46
CA ALA A 172 -4.80 -33.60 23.80
C ALA A 172 -4.62 -33.43 25.32
N GLY A 173 -3.44 -33.77 25.83
CA GLY A 173 -3.07 -33.55 27.22
C GLY A 173 -2.52 -32.14 27.50
N SER A 174 -2.24 -31.35 26.45
CA SER A 174 -1.71 -30.00 26.56
C SER A 174 -2.10 -29.11 25.36
N LEU A 175 -1.98 -27.79 25.50
CA LEU A 175 -2.29 -26.84 24.43
C LEU A 175 -1.34 -27.00 23.23
N GLU A 176 -0.06 -27.32 23.46
CA GLU A 176 0.91 -27.53 22.39
C GLU A 176 0.58 -28.78 21.58
N GLU A 177 0.15 -29.84 22.25
CA GLU A 177 -0.30 -31.08 21.60
C GLU A 177 -1.59 -30.84 20.81
N ALA A 178 -2.55 -30.09 21.35
CA ALA A 178 -3.76 -29.70 20.62
C ALA A 178 -3.45 -28.89 19.35
N ARG A 179 -2.50 -27.96 19.45
CA ARG A 179 -2.02 -27.17 18.30
C ARG A 179 -1.42 -28.06 17.22
N GLU A 180 -0.54 -28.99 17.59
CA GLU A 180 0.08 -29.91 16.63
C GLU A 180 -0.94 -30.84 15.98
N MET A 181 -1.88 -31.39 16.77
CA MET A 181 -2.99 -32.21 16.26
C MET A 181 -3.86 -31.44 15.27
N LEU A 182 -4.20 -30.18 15.58
CA LEU A 182 -4.99 -29.33 14.69
C LEU A 182 -4.25 -29.02 13.37
N LEU A 183 -2.96 -28.67 13.46
CA LEU A 183 -2.14 -28.38 12.27
C LEU A 183 -1.97 -29.61 11.38
N SER A 184 -1.75 -30.79 11.98
CA SER A 184 -1.65 -32.04 11.23
C SER A 184 -2.96 -32.45 10.56
N ALA A 185 -4.10 -32.12 11.17
CA ALA A 185 -5.41 -32.49 10.66
C ALA A 185 -6.05 -31.43 9.74
N TRP A 186 -5.46 -30.24 9.62
CA TRP A 186 -5.93 -29.16 8.74
C TRP A 186 -6.20 -29.60 7.29
N PRO A 187 -5.39 -30.46 6.65
CA PRO A 187 -5.66 -30.94 5.29
C PRO A 187 -6.92 -31.80 5.17
N ASP A 188 -7.30 -32.48 6.25
CA ASP A 188 -8.39 -33.46 6.31
C ASP A 188 -9.57 -32.97 7.17
N LEU A 189 -9.55 -31.71 7.59
CA LEU A 189 -10.65 -31.10 8.32
C LEU A 189 -11.88 -31.10 7.39
N ALA A 190 -13.07 -31.33 7.93
CA ALA A 190 -14.31 -31.37 7.14
C ALA A 190 -14.66 -30.00 6.52
N SER A 191 -13.94 -29.60 5.47
CA SER A 191 -14.11 -28.33 4.75
C SER A 191 -14.85 -28.50 3.43
N ASP A 192 -14.98 -29.73 2.93
CA ASP A 192 -15.58 -30.00 1.61
C ASP A 192 -17.06 -29.60 1.55
N GLY A 193 -17.84 -29.92 2.58
CA GLY A 193 -19.25 -29.54 2.63
C GLY A 193 -19.44 -28.03 2.76
N LEU A 194 -18.63 -27.37 3.60
CA LEU A 194 -18.61 -25.90 3.70
C LEU A 194 -18.23 -25.24 2.37
N ALA A 195 -17.25 -25.79 1.64
CA ALA A 195 -16.86 -25.31 0.32
C ALA A 195 -18.01 -25.44 -0.70
N GLY A 196 -18.78 -26.54 -0.63
CA GLY A 196 -19.98 -26.74 -1.43
C GLY A 196 -21.05 -25.67 -1.17
N VAL A 197 -21.39 -25.44 0.10
CA VAL A 197 -22.36 -24.42 0.51
C VAL A 197 -21.94 -23.01 0.05
N MET A 198 -20.65 -22.68 0.19
CA MET A 198 -20.11 -21.40 -0.28
C MET A 198 -20.18 -21.26 -1.81
N ALA A 199 -19.88 -22.33 -2.55
CA ALA A 199 -19.97 -22.33 -4.01
C ALA A 199 -21.41 -22.09 -4.49
N GLU A 200 -22.39 -22.75 -3.88
CA GLU A 200 -23.81 -22.55 -4.17
C GLU A 200 -24.26 -21.12 -3.84
N ALA A 201 -23.81 -20.58 -2.71
CA ALA A 201 -24.11 -19.21 -2.30
C ALA A 201 -23.54 -18.17 -3.29
N PHE A 202 -22.32 -18.37 -3.78
CA PHE A 202 -21.73 -17.48 -4.78
C PHE A 202 -22.45 -17.56 -6.13
N LEU A 203 -22.85 -18.76 -6.56
CA LEU A 203 -23.66 -18.93 -7.77
C LEU A 203 -25.01 -18.24 -7.64
N ALA A 204 -25.68 -18.41 -6.50
CA ALA A 204 -26.96 -17.75 -6.21
C ALA A 204 -26.81 -16.23 -6.16
N ALA A 205 -25.75 -15.70 -5.55
CA ALA A 205 -25.46 -14.27 -5.51
C ALA A 205 -25.19 -13.70 -6.91
N HIS A 206 -24.42 -14.42 -7.74
CA HIS A 206 -24.15 -14.02 -9.11
C HIS A 206 -25.42 -14.03 -9.97
N ALA A 207 -26.28 -15.05 -9.83
CA ALA A 207 -27.56 -15.12 -10.53
C ALA A 207 -28.53 -14.01 -10.07
N GLY A 208 -28.63 -13.79 -8.76
CA GLY A 208 -29.46 -12.74 -8.17
C GLY A 208 -29.01 -11.34 -8.60
N GLY A 209 -27.69 -11.08 -8.65
CA GLY A 209 -27.14 -9.83 -9.13
C GLY A 209 -27.50 -9.55 -10.59
N ARG A 210 -27.46 -10.56 -11.47
CA ARG A 210 -27.86 -10.41 -12.87
C ARG A 210 -29.35 -10.14 -13.07
N ALA A 211 -30.21 -10.82 -12.31
CA ALA A 211 -31.65 -10.61 -12.39
C ALA A 211 -32.06 -9.19 -11.95
N LEU A 212 -31.40 -8.65 -10.92
CA LEU A 212 -31.64 -7.27 -10.46
C LEU A 212 -31.28 -6.23 -11.53
N ILE A 213 -30.22 -6.45 -12.31
CA ILE A 213 -29.80 -5.55 -13.40
C ILE A 213 -30.84 -5.55 -14.53
N GLU A 214 -31.40 -6.71 -14.88
CA GLU A 214 -32.42 -6.84 -15.93
C GLU A 214 -33.75 -6.17 -15.55
N GLU A 215 -34.16 -6.29 -14.29
CA GLU A 215 -35.36 -5.62 -13.75
C GLU A 215 -35.23 -4.09 -13.70
N ASP A 216 -34.06 -3.56 -13.34
CA ASP A 216 -33.82 -2.11 -13.32
C ASP A 216 -33.79 -1.54 -14.77
N GLY A 217 -33.33 -2.32 -15.75
CA GLY A 217 -33.38 -1.95 -17.17
C GLY A 217 -34.81 -1.88 -17.74
N GLN A 218 -35.70 -2.78 -17.33
CA GLN A 218 -37.11 -2.78 -17.76
C GLN A 218 -37.95 -1.67 -17.12
N ARG A 219 -37.58 -1.18 -15.93
CA ARG A 219 -38.29 -0.06 -15.27
C ARG A 219 -37.90 1.33 -15.81
N ALA A 220 -36.80 1.46 -16.54
CA ALA A 220 -36.34 2.72 -17.11
C ALA A 220 -36.93 3.02 -18.51
N ASP A 221 -37.62 2.06 -19.14
CA ASP A 221 -38.14 2.13 -20.51
C ASP A 221 -39.69 2.11 -20.60
N GLY A 222 -40.39 2.43 -19.49
CA GLY A 222 -41.86 2.56 -19.43
C GLY A 222 -42.29 3.86 -18.78
#